data_AF-M9YPK2-F1
#
_entry.id   AF-M9YPK2-F1
#
_cell.length_a   1.000
_cell.length_b   1.000
_cell.length_c   1.000
_cell.angle_alpha   90.00
_cell.angle_beta   90.00
_cell.angle_gamma   90.00
#
_symmetry.space_group_name_H-M   'P 1'
#
loop_
_entity.id
_entity.type
_entity.pdbx_description
1 polymer ?
#
loop_
_entity_poly.entity_id
_entity_poly.type
_entity_poly.pdbx_seq_one_letter_code
_entity_poly.pdbx_strand_id
1 'polypeptide(L)'
;SISHEVSVIRDIRDREFKIFTDAGRVCRPLFVIDNDPTHESRGQLVLTKEHIMQLDEDSDLPEEERFGWKGLLECGAVEYVDAEEEETIMIVMTPEDLEITRQVQQGYELVEDNDPNKRVKAPINKNTSQYTHCEIHPSMILGICASIIPFPDHNQSPRNTYQSAMGKQAMGVFLTNFSERMDTMANILYYPQKPLATTRSMEYLKFRELPAGQNAIVGIMCYSGYNQEDSVIMNQSSIDRGLFRSLFYRAYMDQEKRIGMTVVEEFEKPTRGTTLKLKHGTYEKLDDDGLIAPGVRVSGEDIIIGKTAPISADADEMGQRQKCHTKRDVSTPLRSTENGIVDQVMLTTNADGLKFVKVRMRTTKVPQIGDKFASRHGQKG
;
A
#
# COMPACT_ATOMS: atom_id res chain seq x y z
N SER A 1 -35.54 -10.44 10.08
CA SER A 1 -34.76 -9.23 10.33
C SER A 1 -34.59 -8.49 9.02
N ILE A 2 -34.69 -7.16 9.06
CA ILE A 2 -34.32 -6.31 7.91
C ILE A 2 -32.78 -6.32 7.83
N SER A 3 -32.21 -6.30 6.63
CA SER A 3 -30.74 -6.22 6.49
C SER A 3 -30.24 -4.87 6.99
N HIS A 4 -29.10 -4.86 7.68
CA HIS A 4 -28.43 -3.62 8.15
C HIS A 4 -27.97 -2.72 7.00
N GLU A 5 -28.04 -3.20 5.75
CA GLU A 5 -27.68 -2.43 4.56
C GLU A 5 -28.84 -1.60 4.00
N VAL A 6 -30.08 -1.83 4.47
CA VAL A 6 -31.26 -1.10 3.98
C VAL A 6 -31.25 0.32 4.54
N SER A 7 -31.24 1.30 3.65
CA SER A 7 -31.37 2.72 4.02
C SER A 7 -32.84 3.14 4.00
N VAL A 8 -33.22 3.92 5.01
CA VAL A 8 -34.60 4.35 5.22
C VAL A 8 -34.64 5.85 5.45
N ILE A 9 -35.26 6.57 4.53
CA ILE A 9 -35.25 8.04 4.54
C ILE A 9 -36.68 8.56 4.57
N ARG A 10 -36.94 9.46 5.50
CA ARG A 10 -38.21 10.16 5.60
C ARG A 10 -38.01 11.65 5.33
N ASP A 11 -38.37 12.08 4.13
CA ASP A 11 -38.38 13.50 3.80
C ASP A 11 -39.68 14.14 4.30
N ILE A 12 -39.56 14.97 5.34
CA ILE A 12 -40.71 15.65 5.95
C ILE A 12 -41.23 16.78 5.05
N ARG A 13 -40.34 17.43 4.28
CA ARG A 13 -40.69 18.58 3.44
C ARG A 13 -41.48 18.12 2.23
N ASP A 14 -40.98 17.09 1.56
CA ASP A 14 -41.60 16.54 0.35
C ASP A 14 -42.67 15.48 0.66
N ARG A 15 -42.78 15.07 1.93
CA ARG A 15 -43.70 14.03 2.42
C ARG A 15 -43.49 12.69 1.73
N GLU A 16 -42.23 12.39 1.40
CA GLU A 16 -41.82 11.16 0.75
C GLU A 16 -41.13 10.21 1.72
N PHE A 17 -41.31 8.92 1.48
CA PHE A 17 -40.58 7.87 2.16
C PHE A 17 -39.81 7.07 1.12
N LYS A 18 -38.48 7.11 1.21
CA LYS A 18 -37.58 6.46 0.27
C LYS A 18 -36.89 5.31 0.98
N ILE A 19 -36.88 4.15 0.33
CA ILE A 19 -36.23 2.94 0.84
C ILE A 19 -35.26 2.48 -0.24
N PHE A 20 -33.99 2.36 0.13
CA PHE A 20 -32.94 1.92 -0.78
C PHE A 20 -32.37 0.58 -0.32
N THR A 21 -32.38 -0.38 -1.23
CA THR A 21 -31.86 -1.75 -1.02
C THR A 21 -30.89 -2.16 -2.13
N ASP A 22 -30.47 -1.21 -2.96
CA ASP A 22 -29.52 -1.44 -4.03
C ASP A 22 -28.09 -1.58 -3.47
N ALA A 23 -27.25 -2.25 -4.25
CA ALA A 23 -25.84 -2.45 -3.95
C ALA A 23 -25.00 -1.29 -4.51
N GLY A 24 -23.85 -1.02 -3.89
CA GLY A 24 -22.89 0.01 -4.33
C GLY A 24 -23.01 1.34 -3.57
N ARG A 25 -23.94 1.45 -2.63
CA ARG A 25 -24.00 2.56 -1.68
C ARG A 25 -22.81 2.53 -0.73
N VAL A 26 -22.33 3.71 -0.36
CA VAL A 26 -21.27 3.87 0.64
C VAL A 26 -21.93 4.13 1.97
N CYS A 27 -21.62 3.29 2.95
CA CYS A 27 -22.11 3.44 4.31
C CYS A 27 -20.98 3.80 5.25
N ARG A 28 -21.30 4.57 6.29
CA ARG A 28 -20.42 4.87 7.40
C ARG A 28 -21.08 4.39 8.70
N PRO A 29 -20.40 3.56 9.52
CA PRO A 29 -20.93 3.17 10.81
C PRO A 29 -20.84 4.31 11.81
N LEU A 30 -21.93 4.55 12.55
CA LEU A 30 -22.02 5.56 13.61
C LEU A 30 -22.61 4.94 14.88
N PHE A 31 -22.29 5.50 16.04
CA PHE A 31 -22.96 5.11 17.28
C PHE A 31 -24.36 5.71 17.35
N VAL A 32 -25.32 4.91 17.78
CA VAL A 32 -26.72 5.33 17.94
C VAL A 32 -26.92 6.01 19.29
N ILE A 33 -27.67 7.12 19.30
CA ILE A 33 -28.11 7.81 20.52
C ILE A 33 -29.54 7.38 20.83
N ASP A 34 -29.76 6.90 22.06
CA ASP A 34 -31.08 6.56 22.54
C ASP A 34 -31.90 7.83 22.75
N ASN A 35 -32.92 8.02 21.93
CA ASN A 35 -33.83 9.17 22.01
C ASN A 35 -35.23 8.78 22.46
N ASP A 36 -35.45 7.53 22.90
CA ASP A 36 -36.76 7.08 23.36
C ASP A 36 -37.15 7.85 24.63
N PRO A 37 -38.32 8.55 24.64
CA PRO A 37 -38.76 9.30 25.81
C PRO A 37 -39.10 8.43 27.02
N THR A 38 -39.28 7.12 26.84
CA THR A 38 -39.58 6.17 27.91
C THR A 38 -38.34 5.65 28.62
N HIS A 39 -37.17 5.71 27.97
CA HIS A 39 -35.92 5.22 28.53
C HIS A 39 -35.26 6.25 29.44
N GLU A 40 -34.70 5.79 30.57
CA GLU A 40 -33.91 6.64 31.47
C GLU A 40 -32.58 7.10 30.82
N SER A 41 -32.08 6.32 29.86
CA SER A 41 -30.89 6.58 29.04
C SER A 41 -31.11 7.61 27.93
N ARG A 42 -32.27 8.30 27.90
CA ARG A 42 -32.56 9.29 26.86
C ARG A 42 -31.44 10.34 26.73
N GLY A 43 -30.95 10.51 25.51
CA GLY A 43 -29.87 11.41 25.14
C GLY A 43 -28.47 10.86 25.46
N GLN A 44 -28.34 9.56 25.73
CA GLN A 44 -27.06 8.86 25.88
C GLN A 44 -26.81 7.93 24.70
N LEU A 45 -25.57 7.49 24.56
CA LEU A 45 -25.22 6.44 23.61
C LEU A 45 -25.87 5.12 24.04
N VAL A 46 -26.37 4.36 23.06
CA VAL A 46 -26.82 2.98 23.26
C VAL A 46 -25.64 2.07 23.66
N LEU A 47 -24.43 2.44 23.24
CA LEU A 47 -23.20 1.77 23.64
C LEU A 47 -22.91 1.98 25.13
N THR A 48 -22.91 0.90 25.91
CA THR A 48 -22.60 0.90 27.34
C THR A 48 -21.18 0.37 27.60
N LYS A 49 -20.67 0.58 28.82
CA LYS A 49 -19.40 -0.03 29.26
C LYS A 49 -19.46 -1.55 29.31
N GLU A 50 -20.64 -2.14 29.51
CA GLU A 50 -20.83 -3.59 29.53
C GLU A 50 -20.56 -4.19 28.14
N HIS A 51 -21.04 -3.54 27.07
CA HIS A 51 -20.72 -3.96 25.70
C HIS A 51 -19.21 -3.90 25.42
N ILE A 52 -18.51 -2.90 25.96
CA ILE A 52 -17.05 -2.79 25.79
C ILE A 52 -16.33 -3.92 26.54
N MET A 53 -16.75 -4.24 27.76
CA MET A 53 -16.18 -5.35 28.52
C MET A 53 -16.36 -6.69 27.79
N GLN A 54 -17.53 -6.91 27.19
CA GLN A 54 -17.79 -8.11 26.36
C GLN A 54 -16.85 -8.17 25.14
N LEU A 55 -16.61 -7.03 24.48
CA LEU A 55 -15.67 -6.97 23.35
C LEU A 55 -14.21 -7.22 23.76
N ASP A 56 -13.81 -6.83 24.98
CA ASP A 56 -12.48 -7.14 25.50
C ASP A 56 -12.35 -8.65 25.80
N GLU A 57 -13.39 -9.26 26.35
CA GLU A 57 -13.47 -10.70 26.64
C GLU A 57 -13.47 -11.58 25.37
N ASP A 58 -13.96 -11.07 24.23
CA ASP A 58 -13.93 -11.77 22.93
C ASP A 58 -12.52 -12.20 22.49
N SER A 59 -11.49 -11.50 22.98
CA SER A 59 -10.10 -11.81 22.62
C SER A 59 -9.67 -13.24 23.01
N ASP A 60 -10.29 -13.79 24.06
CA ASP A 60 -10.02 -15.14 24.58
C ASP A 60 -10.97 -16.22 24.00
N LEU A 61 -12.01 -15.82 23.27
CA LEU A 61 -13.04 -16.71 22.73
C LEU A 61 -12.76 -17.11 21.26
N PRO A 62 -13.23 -18.29 20.82
CA PRO A 62 -13.22 -18.69 19.41
C PRO A 62 -14.16 -17.80 18.58
N GLU A 63 -13.84 -17.60 17.30
CA GLU A 63 -14.49 -16.60 16.43
C GLU A 63 -16.02 -16.76 16.32
N GLU A 64 -16.53 -17.99 16.45
CA GLU A 64 -17.97 -18.32 16.39
C GLU A 64 -18.76 -17.88 17.63
N GLU A 65 -18.10 -17.70 18.77
CA GLU A 65 -18.72 -17.33 20.06
C GLU A 65 -18.51 -15.85 20.42
N ARG A 66 -17.81 -15.09 19.58
CA ARG A 66 -17.52 -13.68 19.82
C ARG A 66 -18.76 -12.82 19.64
N PHE A 67 -18.97 -11.89 20.57
CA PHE A 67 -19.93 -10.82 20.42
C PHE A 67 -19.56 -9.95 19.21
N GLY A 68 -18.33 -9.45 19.19
CA GLY A 68 -17.68 -8.77 18.08
C GLY A 68 -18.46 -7.59 17.52
N TRP A 69 -18.10 -7.21 16.29
CA TRP A 69 -18.81 -6.15 15.56
C TRP A 69 -20.27 -6.53 15.25
N LYS A 70 -20.53 -7.82 15.03
CA LYS A 70 -21.86 -8.32 14.69
C LYS A 70 -22.84 -8.13 15.85
N GLY A 71 -22.41 -8.42 17.08
CA GLY A 71 -23.19 -8.20 18.29
C GLY A 71 -23.55 -6.72 18.51
N LEU A 72 -22.63 -5.80 18.20
CA LEU A 72 -22.89 -4.36 18.24
C LEU A 72 -23.99 -3.90 17.26
N LEU A 73 -24.04 -4.52 16.07
CA LEU A 73 -25.10 -4.26 15.08
C LEU A 73 -26.43 -4.89 15.52
N GLU A 74 -26.39 -6.10 16.07
CA GLU A 74 -27.58 -6.83 16.53
C GLU A 74 -28.22 -6.17 17.76
N CYS A 75 -27.43 -5.56 18.66
CA CYS A 75 -27.94 -4.80 19.80
C CYS A 75 -28.38 -3.38 19.45
N GLY A 76 -28.14 -2.93 18.20
CA GLY A 76 -28.49 -1.58 17.75
C GLY A 76 -27.61 -0.47 18.33
N ALA A 77 -26.43 -0.80 18.87
CA ALA A 77 -25.48 0.20 19.35
C ALA A 77 -24.79 0.95 18.21
N VAL A 78 -24.67 0.30 17.04
CA VAL A 78 -24.10 0.86 15.83
C VAL A 78 -25.11 0.72 14.68
N GLU A 79 -25.21 1.77 13.87
CA GLU A 79 -26.00 1.80 12.64
C GLU A 79 -25.13 2.19 11.44
N TYR A 80 -25.38 1.56 10.29
CA TYR A 80 -24.75 1.94 9.03
C TYR A 80 -25.59 2.99 8.35
N VAL A 81 -25.04 4.19 8.23
CA VAL A 81 -25.73 5.32 7.61
C VAL A 81 -25.18 5.55 6.22
N ASP A 82 -26.05 5.71 5.23
CA ASP A 82 -25.64 6.10 3.87
C ASP A 82 -25.64 7.63 3.67
N ALA A 83 -25.07 8.08 2.55
CA ALA A 83 -24.91 9.50 2.24
C ALA A 83 -26.24 10.29 2.08
N GLU A 84 -27.32 9.67 1.62
CA GLU A 84 -28.65 10.29 1.56
C GLU A 84 -29.32 10.31 2.93
N GLU A 85 -29.13 9.26 3.74
CA GLU A 85 -29.66 9.22 5.11
C GLU A 85 -29.00 10.28 6.02
N GLU A 86 -27.73 10.58 5.77
CA GLU A 86 -26.97 11.67 6.40
C GLU A 86 -27.64 13.04 6.31
N GLU A 87 -28.50 13.29 5.31
CA GLU A 87 -29.24 14.56 5.20
C GLU A 87 -30.32 14.73 6.27
N THR A 88 -30.79 13.63 6.87
CA THR A 88 -31.90 13.62 7.84
C THR A 88 -31.43 13.47 9.29
N ILE A 89 -30.23 12.92 9.50
CA ILE A 89 -29.69 12.66 10.83
C ILE A 89 -28.83 13.82 11.36
N MET A 90 -28.64 13.85 12.69
CA MET A 90 -27.81 14.84 13.37
C MET A 90 -26.68 14.14 14.11
N ILE A 91 -25.45 14.36 13.66
CA ILE A 91 -24.25 13.68 14.17
C ILE A 91 -23.49 14.60 15.14
N VAL A 92 -23.17 14.09 16.32
CA VAL A 92 -22.22 14.72 17.27
C VAL A 92 -20.82 14.16 17.09
N MET A 93 -19.80 15.03 17.15
CA MET A 93 -18.42 14.67 16.81
C MET A 93 -17.69 13.86 17.90
N THR A 94 -17.99 14.13 19.17
CA THR A 94 -17.38 13.41 20.29
C THR A 94 -18.43 13.10 21.36
N PRO A 95 -18.29 12.00 22.11
CA PRO A 95 -19.15 11.69 23.25
C PRO A 95 -19.14 12.78 24.33
N GLU A 96 -18.00 13.45 24.52
CA GLU A 96 -17.88 14.59 25.45
C GLU A 96 -18.83 15.74 25.05
N ASP A 97 -18.87 16.07 23.76
CA ASP A 97 -19.73 17.16 23.28
C ASP A 97 -21.23 16.80 23.42
N LEU A 98 -21.57 15.51 23.36
CA LEU A 98 -22.92 15.01 23.63
C LEU A 98 -23.31 15.22 25.10
N GLU A 99 -22.43 14.82 26.03
CA GLU A 99 -22.65 15.00 27.47
C GLU A 99 -22.80 16.48 27.84
N ILE A 100 -21.95 17.34 27.28
CA ILE A 100 -22.02 18.78 27.51
C ILE A 100 -23.35 19.34 26.99
N THR A 101 -23.78 18.95 25.78
CA THR A 101 -25.06 19.41 25.22
C THR A 101 -26.23 18.99 26.12
N ARG A 102 -26.21 17.77 26.64
CA ARG A 102 -27.23 17.28 27.57
C ARG A 102 -27.25 18.09 28.88
N GLN A 103 -26.08 18.39 29.45
CA GLN A 103 -25.98 19.21 30.66
C GLN A 103 -26.55 20.62 30.44
N VAL A 104 -26.23 21.24 29.30
CA VAL A 104 -26.76 22.55 28.92
C VAL A 104 -28.28 22.52 28.74
N GLN A 105 -28.83 21.47 28.13
CA GLN A 105 -30.28 21.29 27.99
C GLN A 105 -30.99 21.12 29.35
N GLN A 106 -30.30 20.52 30.33
CA GLN A 106 -30.79 20.40 31.71
C GLN A 106 -30.59 21.70 32.53
N GLY A 107 -29.98 22.73 31.95
CA GLY A 107 -29.79 24.03 32.58
C GLY A 107 -28.51 24.17 33.39
N TYR A 108 -27.57 23.23 33.30
CA TYR A 108 -26.26 23.36 33.93
C TYR A 108 -25.38 24.39 33.20
N GLU A 109 -24.59 25.14 33.97
CA GLU A 109 -23.60 26.07 33.43
C GLU A 109 -22.38 25.31 32.90
N LEU A 110 -21.87 25.76 31.74
CA LEU A 110 -20.66 25.23 31.15
C LEU A 110 -19.46 25.59 32.01
N VAL A 111 -18.68 24.58 32.42
CA VAL A 111 -17.37 24.82 33.01
C VAL A 111 -16.42 25.26 31.90
N GLU A 112 -15.93 26.49 31.96
CA GLU A 112 -14.89 26.95 31.03
C GLU A 112 -13.58 26.22 31.32
N ASP A 113 -13.19 25.37 30.38
CA ASP A 113 -11.90 24.69 30.39
C ASP A 113 -10.82 25.66 29.90
N ASN A 114 -10.07 26.24 30.85
CA ASN A 114 -9.07 27.28 30.59
C ASN A 114 -7.71 26.73 30.12
N ASP A 115 -7.63 25.51 29.60
CA ASP A 115 -6.37 24.99 29.07
C ASP A 115 -5.99 25.67 27.75
N PRO A 116 -4.92 26.49 27.72
CA PRO A 116 -4.53 27.23 26.51
C PRO A 116 -4.00 26.33 25.39
N ASN A 117 -3.65 25.07 25.68
CA ASN A 117 -3.07 24.15 24.71
C ASN A 117 -4.11 23.26 24.01
N LYS A 118 -5.37 23.33 24.42
CA LYS A 118 -6.45 22.53 23.80
C LYS A 118 -6.91 23.15 22.49
N ARG A 119 -7.39 22.29 21.60
CA ARG A 119 -8.05 22.73 20.37
C ARG A 119 -9.30 23.53 20.72
N VAL A 120 -9.46 24.69 20.10
CA VAL A 120 -10.68 25.48 20.21
C VAL A 120 -11.85 24.69 19.62
N LYS A 121 -12.81 24.31 20.47
CA LYS A 121 -14.06 23.69 20.05
C LYS A 121 -15.05 24.75 19.58
N ALA A 122 -15.98 24.38 18.70
CA ALA A 122 -17.06 25.28 18.30
C ALA A 122 -17.99 25.55 19.50
N PRO A 123 -18.51 26.78 19.66
CA PRO A 123 -19.46 27.08 20.74
C PRO A 123 -20.73 26.26 20.55
N ILE A 124 -21.22 25.65 21.64
CA ILE A 124 -22.43 24.83 21.61
C ILE A 124 -23.64 25.74 21.48
N ASN A 125 -24.44 25.51 20.44
CA ASN A 125 -25.69 26.23 20.26
C ASN A 125 -26.79 25.59 21.12
N LYS A 126 -27.38 26.39 22.02
CA LYS A 126 -28.46 25.96 22.92
C LYS A 126 -29.74 25.56 22.18
N ASN A 127 -29.92 26.04 20.94
CA ASN A 127 -31.10 25.78 20.12
C ASN A 127 -30.94 24.57 19.18
N THR A 128 -29.84 23.81 19.29
CA THR A 128 -29.63 22.62 18.45
C THR A 128 -30.63 21.52 18.83
N SER A 129 -31.26 20.94 17.80
CA SER A 129 -32.12 19.75 17.92
C SER A 129 -31.38 18.56 18.55
N GLN A 130 -32.13 17.59 19.07
CA GLN A 130 -31.54 16.38 19.64
C GLN A 130 -30.66 15.64 18.61
N TYR A 131 -29.45 15.27 19.02
CA TYR A 131 -28.54 14.45 18.22
C TYR A 131 -29.08 13.03 18.09
N THR A 132 -28.96 12.44 16.91
CA THR A 132 -29.41 11.06 16.65
C THR A 132 -28.25 10.07 16.64
N HIS A 133 -27.07 10.51 16.22
CA HIS A 133 -25.89 9.66 16.10
C HIS A 133 -24.64 10.36 16.64
N CYS A 134 -23.62 9.57 16.97
CA CYS A 134 -22.29 10.02 17.34
C CYS A 134 -21.21 9.39 16.45
N GLU A 135 -20.27 10.22 16.00
CA GLU A 135 -19.09 9.76 15.26
C GLU A 135 -18.22 8.86 16.15
N ILE A 136 -17.76 7.73 15.60
CA ILE A 136 -16.96 6.75 16.37
C ILE A 136 -15.64 7.39 16.78
N HIS A 137 -14.91 7.94 15.81
CA HIS A 137 -13.72 8.73 16.04
C HIS A 137 -13.38 9.55 14.79
N PRO A 138 -13.15 10.87 14.91
CA PRO A 138 -12.90 11.75 13.76
C PRO A 138 -11.72 11.33 12.86
N SER A 139 -10.77 10.54 13.36
CA SER A 139 -9.64 10.05 12.54
C SER A 139 -10.05 9.07 11.44
N MET A 140 -11.22 8.44 11.54
CA MET A 140 -11.68 7.45 10.55
C MET A 140 -12.09 8.09 9.22
N ILE A 141 -12.18 9.42 9.16
CA ILE A 141 -12.31 10.17 7.90
C ILE A 141 -11.07 10.05 7.00
N LEU A 142 -9.92 9.71 7.58
CA LEU A 142 -8.65 9.67 6.86
C LEU A 142 -8.54 8.39 6.03
N GLY A 143 -8.13 8.53 4.77
CA GLY A 143 -7.75 7.39 3.94
C GLY A 143 -6.47 6.70 4.44
N ILE A 144 -6.20 5.49 3.94
CA ILE A 144 -5.07 4.64 4.34
C ILE A 144 -3.72 5.37 4.28
N CYS A 145 -3.48 6.16 3.22
CA CYS A 145 -2.22 6.91 3.08
C CYS A 145 -2.13 8.15 3.97
N ALA A 146 -3.27 8.72 4.39
CA ALA A 146 -3.31 9.89 5.25
C ALA A 146 -3.26 9.50 6.73
N SER A 147 -3.81 8.35 7.11
CA SER A 147 -3.79 7.84 8.49
C SER A 147 -2.38 7.49 8.97
N ILE A 148 -1.44 7.29 8.04
CA ILE A 148 -0.02 7.11 8.36
C ILE A 148 0.71 8.45 8.57
N ILE A 149 0.09 9.60 8.42
CA ILE A 149 0.76 10.89 8.64
C ILE A 149 0.70 11.21 10.13
N PRO A 150 1.84 11.45 10.82
CA PRO A 150 1.80 11.94 12.20
C PRO A 150 1.18 13.33 12.26
N PHE A 151 0.28 13.57 13.22
CA PHE A 151 -0.35 14.88 13.46
C PHE A 151 -0.89 15.57 12.18
N PRO A 152 -1.78 14.91 11.42
CA PRO A 152 -2.24 15.43 10.13
C PRO A 152 -3.06 16.73 10.29
N ASP A 153 -3.68 16.92 11.44
CA ASP A 153 -4.45 18.10 11.84
C ASP A 153 -3.59 19.34 12.15
N HIS A 154 -2.29 19.16 12.41
CA HIS A 154 -1.33 20.23 12.66
C HIS A 154 -0.54 20.66 11.40
N ASN A 155 -0.90 20.13 10.24
CA ASN A 155 -0.21 20.40 8.98
C ASN A 155 -1.08 21.24 8.04
N GLN A 156 -0.43 21.99 7.14
CA GLN A 156 -1.15 22.71 6.10
C GLN A 156 -1.79 21.69 5.14
N SER A 157 -3.09 21.84 4.85
CA SER A 157 -3.86 20.87 4.05
C SER A 157 -3.16 20.35 2.77
N PRO A 158 -2.54 21.19 1.91
CA PRO A 158 -1.84 20.71 0.71
C PRO A 158 -0.70 19.73 1.00
N ARG A 159 0.01 19.89 2.14
CA ARG A 159 1.13 19.03 2.53
C ARG A 159 0.68 17.61 2.86
N ASN A 160 -0.50 17.46 3.45
CA ASN A 160 -1.10 16.15 3.69
C ASN A 160 -1.43 15.42 2.38
N THR A 161 -1.96 16.15 1.40
CA THR A 161 -2.26 15.62 0.06
C THR A 161 -0.97 15.17 -0.63
N TYR A 162 0.08 16.00 -0.56
CA TYR A 162 1.38 15.65 -1.12
C TYR A 162 1.98 14.40 -0.50
N GLN A 163 1.93 14.27 0.83
CA GLN A 163 2.43 13.09 1.49
C GLN A 163 1.65 11.84 1.11
N SER A 164 0.32 11.94 1.00
CA SER A 164 -0.53 10.80 0.64
C SER A 164 -0.18 10.25 -0.75
N ALA A 165 0.21 11.13 -1.69
CA ALA A 165 0.69 10.72 -3.01
C ALA A 165 2.13 10.17 -2.97
N MET A 166 3.04 10.86 -2.26
CA MET A 166 4.45 10.45 -2.16
C MET A 166 4.65 9.15 -1.39
N GLY A 167 3.82 8.87 -0.39
CA GLY A 167 3.90 7.64 0.41
C GLY A 167 3.76 6.37 -0.42
N LYS A 168 3.06 6.42 -1.57
CA LYS A 168 2.95 5.29 -2.51
C LYS A 168 4.26 4.96 -3.23
N GLN A 169 5.18 5.91 -3.27
CA GLN A 169 6.51 5.76 -3.88
C GLN A 169 7.58 5.36 -2.84
N ALA A 170 7.18 5.19 -1.57
CA ALA A 170 8.10 4.81 -0.51
C ALA A 170 8.68 3.40 -0.75
N MET A 171 9.88 3.19 -0.22
CA MET A 171 10.58 1.93 -0.29
C MET A 171 10.50 1.23 1.07
N GLY A 172 10.25 -0.07 1.07
CA GLY A 172 10.06 -0.84 2.27
C GLY A 172 9.94 -2.32 1.97
N VAL A 173 9.51 -3.09 2.96
CA VAL A 173 9.11 -4.48 2.74
C VAL A 173 7.63 -4.48 2.40
N PHE A 174 7.27 -4.86 1.18
CA PHE A 174 5.86 -4.90 0.75
C PHE A 174 5.14 -6.16 1.24
N LEU A 175 5.80 -7.33 1.18
CA LEU A 175 5.29 -8.62 1.65
C LEU A 175 6.46 -9.45 2.19
N THR A 176 6.21 -10.34 3.17
CA THR A 176 7.26 -11.18 3.77
C THR A 176 7.77 -12.27 2.82
N ASN A 177 6.93 -12.77 1.91
CA ASN A 177 7.27 -13.81 0.93
C ASN A 177 7.94 -13.26 -0.34
N PHE A 178 8.50 -12.05 -0.31
CA PHE A 178 9.16 -11.44 -1.46
C PHE A 178 10.33 -12.30 -1.99
N SER A 179 10.98 -13.09 -1.12
CA SER A 179 12.10 -13.96 -1.48
C SER A 179 11.67 -15.10 -2.41
N GLU A 180 10.43 -15.58 -2.30
CA GLU A 180 9.91 -16.66 -3.14
C GLU A 180 9.21 -16.09 -4.39
N ARG A 181 8.70 -14.87 -4.31
CA ARG A 181 7.91 -14.25 -5.37
C ARG A 181 8.77 -13.73 -6.52
N MET A 182 8.42 -14.11 -7.74
CA MET A 182 9.09 -13.70 -8.98
C MET A 182 8.40 -12.48 -9.63
N ASP A 183 8.62 -11.30 -9.04
CA ASP A 183 8.11 -10.03 -9.56
C ASP A 183 9.04 -9.36 -10.57
N THR A 184 8.46 -8.62 -11.51
CA THR A 184 9.21 -7.88 -12.53
C THR A 184 10.15 -6.84 -11.92
N MET A 185 9.69 -6.08 -10.92
CA MET A 185 10.50 -5.08 -10.21
C MET A 185 10.11 -5.08 -8.73
N ALA A 186 11.09 -5.11 -7.84
CA ALA A 186 10.87 -4.95 -6.41
C ALA A 186 12.01 -4.17 -5.77
N ASN A 187 11.64 -3.27 -4.86
CA ASN A 187 12.57 -2.45 -4.09
C ASN A 187 12.37 -2.75 -2.60
N ILE A 188 13.43 -3.19 -1.93
CA ILE A 188 13.35 -3.64 -0.54
C ILE A 188 14.43 -2.95 0.27
N LEU A 189 14.04 -2.37 1.39
CA LEU A 189 14.96 -1.71 2.30
C LEU A 189 15.73 -2.75 3.13
N TYR A 190 17.03 -2.53 3.36
CA TYR A 190 17.85 -3.45 4.17
C TYR A 190 17.42 -3.50 5.63
N TYR A 191 17.18 -2.33 6.25
CA TYR A 191 16.90 -2.22 7.68
C TYR A 191 15.66 -1.36 7.95
N PRO A 192 14.46 -1.81 7.59
CA PRO A 192 13.23 -1.06 7.87
C PRO A 192 13.05 -0.88 9.39
N GLN A 193 12.62 0.31 9.83
CA GLN A 193 12.44 0.61 11.24
C GLN A 193 11.02 1.08 11.54
N LYS A 194 10.54 0.73 12.74
CA LYS A 194 9.26 1.21 13.24
C LYS A 194 9.31 2.73 13.41
N PRO A 195 8.31 3.48 12.93
CA PRO A 195 8.25 4.91 13.19
C PRO A 195 8.16 5.18 14.70
N LEU A 196 8.87 6.19 15.18
CA LEU A 196 8.85 6.57 16.61
C LEU A 196 7.51 7.23 16.99
N ALA A 197 7.04 8.16 16.17
CA ALA A 197 5.72 8.78 16.31
C ALA A 197 4.71 8.04 15.41
N THR A 198 3.73 7.40 16.03
CA THR A 198 2.72 6.56 15.37
C THR A 198 1.31 7.00 15.68
N THR A 199 0.42 6.90 14.70
CA THR A 199 -1.02 7.02 14.91
C THR A 199 -1.56 5.66 15.35
N ARG A 200 -2.68 5.64 16.08
CA ARG A 200 -3.34 4.38 16.48
C ARG A 200 -3.76 3.55 15.26
N SER A 201 -4.14 4.20 14.17
CA SER A 201 -4.52 3.54 12.91
C SER A 201 -3.41 2.68 12.29
N MET A 202 -2.13 2.93 12.60
CA MET A 202 -1.01 2.12 12.08
C MET A 202 -1.04 0.67 12.57
N GLU A 203 -1.66 0.41 13.72
CA GLU A 203 -1.81 -0.93 14.28
C GLU A 203 -2.73 -1.78 13.40
N TYR A 204 -3.90 -1.25 13.04
CA TYR A 204 -4.84 -1.94 12.13
C TYR A 204 -4.27 -2.13 10.72
N LEU A 205 -3.47 -1.19 10.24
CA LEU A 205 -2.80 -1.28 8.93
C LEU A 205 -1.59 -2.21 8.90
N LYS A 206 -1.18 -2.76 10.06
CA LYS A 206 0.05 -3.55 10.22
C LYS A 206 1.32 -2.84 9.74
N PHE A 207 1.33 -1.50 9.84
CA PHE A 207 2.44 -0.68 9.35
C PHE A 207 3.68 -0.78 10.27
N ARG A 208 3.46 -1.19 11.53
CA ARG A 208 4.53 -1.42 12.50
C ARG A 208 5.30 -2.71 12.19
N GLU A 209 4.62 -3.71 11.64
CA GLU A 209 5.17 -5.01 11.24
C GLU A 209 5.95 -4.88 9.93
N LEU A 210 5.42 -4.12 8.96
CA LEU A 210 6.04 -3.87 7.66
C LEU A 210 6.27 -2.37 7.42
N PRO A 211 7.32 -1.77 8.01
CA PRO A 211 7.58 -0.35 7.85
C PRO A 211 8.19 -0.02 6.48
N ALA A 212 7.84 1.17 5.97
CA ALA A 212 8.34 1.73 4.71
C ALA A 212 9.34 2.88 4.90
N GLY A 213 10.15 2.83 5.97
CA GLY A 213 11.13 3.89 6.27
C GLY A 213 12.16 3.52 7.33
N GLN A 214 13.03 4.47 7.64
CA GLN A 214 14.01 4.40 8.73
C GLN A 214 13.98 5.68 9.55
N ASN A 215 14.24 5.58 10.84
CA ASN A 215 14.42 6.76 11.68
C ASN A 215 15.82 7.33 11.43
N ALA A 216 15.89 8.62 11.21
CA ALA A 216 17.14 9.36 11.01
C ALA A 216 17.25 10.47 12.05
N ILE A 217 18.48 10.76 12.48
CA ILE A 217 18.77 11.96 13.27
C ILE A 217 18.90 13.13 12.30
N VAL A 218 18.03 14.12 12.44
CA VAL A 218 17.95 15.27 11.54
C VAL A 218 18.34 16.53 12.31
N GLY A 219 19.33 17.26 11.79
CA GLY A 219 19.70 18.59 12.29
C GLY A 219 19.24 19.67 11.32
N ILE A 220 18.43 20.62 11.78
CA ILE A 220 17.97 21.76 10.97
C ILE A 220 18.95 22.92 11.19
N MET A 221 19.80 23.20 10.20
CA MET A 221 20.79 24.26 10.26
C MET A 221 21.18 24.74 8.86
N CYS A 222 21.59 25.99 8.72
CA CYS A 222 22.22 26.48 7.51
C CYS A 222 23.72 26.12 7.55
N TYR A 223 24.16 25.17 6.72
CA TYR A 223 25.53 24.70 6.72
C TYR A 223 26.05 24.47 5.29
N SER A 224 27.20 25.06 4.97
CA SER A 224 27.94 24.90 3.70
C SER A 224 27.20 25.26 2.39
N GLY A 225 25.93 25.67 2.44
CA GLY A 225 25.15 26.08 1.27
C GLY A 225 24.64 24.93 0.37
N TYR A 226 25.04 23.69 0.62
CA TYR A 226 24.60 22.51 -0.15
C TYR A 226 23.23 21.95 0.28
N ASN A 227 22.55 22.59 1.23
CA ASN A 227 21.19 22.25 1.69
C ASN A 227 20.18 23.36 1.38
N GLN A 228 20.41 24.12 0.30
CA GLN A 228 19.52 25.18 -0.17
C GLN A 228 18.42 24.61 -1.08
N GLU A 229 17.30 25.32 -1.19
CA GLU A 229 16.21 25.01 -2.14
C GLU A 229 15.75 23.54 -2.08
N ASP A 230 15.32 23.12 -0.88
CA ASP A 230 14.83 21.77 -0.56
C ASP A 230 15.85 20.62 -0.63
N SER A 231 17.11 20.88 -0.98
CA SER A 231 18.17 19.86 -0.95
C SER A 231 18.60 19.48 0.47
N VAL A 232 19.04 18.24 0.65
CA VAL A 232 19.50 17.70 1.93
C VAL A 232 20.94 17.21 1.88
N ILE A 233 21.71 17.49 2.94
CA ILE A 233 23.06 16.95 3.12
C ILE A 233 22.97 15.70 4.01
N MET A 234 23.52 14.58 3.55
CA MET A 234 23.53 13.32 4.29
C MET A 234 24.94 12.99 4.80
N ASN A 235 25.02 12.36 5.97
CA ASN A 235 26.28 11.93 6.55
C ASN A 235 26.81 10.66 5.86
N GLN A 236 27.94 10.76 5.16
CA GLN A 236 28.57 9.64 4.45
C GLN A 236 28.86 8.43 5.37
N SER A 237 29.34 8.67 6.59
CA SER A 237 29.64 7.59 7.54
C SER A 237 28.40 6.76 7.90
N SER A 238 27.20 7.37 7.89
CA SER A 238 25.94 6.65 8.09
C SER A 238 25.55 5.82 6.87
N ILE A 239 25.76 6.34 5.65
CA ILE A 239 25.52 5.62 4.39
C ILE A 239 26.46 4.39 4.29
N ASP A 240 27.72 4.56 4.70
CA ASP A 240 28.72 3.48 4.71
C ASP A 240 28.33 2.35 5.68
N ARG A 241 27.64 2.69 6.77
CA ARG A 241 27.08 1.74 7.74
C ARG A 241 25.74 1.12 7.32
N GLY A 242 25.13 1.60 6.23
CA GLY A 242 23.92 1.01 5.66
C GLY A 242 22.65 1.84 5.76
N LEU A 243 22.74 3.13 6.11
CA LEU A 243 21.59 4.04 6.07
C LEU A 243 20.99 4.06 4.66
N PHE A 244 19.68 3.85 4.57
CA PHE A 244 18.84 3.81 3.36
C PHE A 244 19.33 2.90 2.22
N ARG A 245 20.17 1.90 2.50
CA ARG A 245 20.52 0.89 1.49
C ARG A 245 19.29 0.08 1.10
N SER A 246 19.18 -0.23 -0.19
CA SER A 246 18.09 -1.05 -0.72
C SER A 246 18.57 -2.14 -1.66
N LEU A 247 17.77 -3.20 -1.75
CA LEU A 247 17.87 -4.26 -2.75
C LEU A 247 16.88 -3.95 -3.88
N PHE A 248 17.38 -3.92 -5.10
CA PHE A 248 16.58 -3.87 -6.30
C PHE A 248 16.57 -5.25 -6.95
N TYR A 249 15.39 -5.83 -7.09
CA TYR A 249 15.15 -7.05 -7.82
C TYR A 249 14.54 -6.73 -9.17
N ARG A 250 14.95 -7.49 -10.17
CA ARG A 250 14.33 -7.46 -11.49
C ARG A 250 14.17 -8.86 -12.03
N ALA A 251 12.98 -9.19 -12.52
CA ALA A 251 12.76 -10.46 -13.22
C ALA A 251 12.65 -10.24 -14.73
N TYR A 252 13.30 -11.12 -15.47
CA TYR A 252 13.17 -11.28 -16.91
C TYR A 252 12.42 -12.57 -17.19
N MET A 253 11.47 -12.53 -18.10
CA MET A 253 10.68 -13.69 -18.50
C MET A 253 10.81 -13.91 -20.00
N ASP A 254 10.92 -15.17 -20.40
CA ASP A 254 10.92 -15.59 -21.79
C ASP A 254 10.20 -16.95 -21.90
N GLN A 255 9.63 -17.22 -23.08
CA GLN A 255 8.87 -18.43 -23.33
C GLN A 255 9.12 -18.93 -24.74
N GLU A 256 9.20 -20.23 -24.93
CA GLU A 256 9.27 -20.81 -26.27
C GLU A 256 8.01 -20.47 -27.06
N LYS A 257 8.18 -20.14 -28.34
CA LYS A 257 7.05 -19.94 -29.26
C LYS A 257 6.91 -21.11 -30.21
N ARG A 258 5.65 -21.49 -30.43
CA ARG A 258 5.24 -22.44 -31.45
C ARG A 258 4.61 -21.68 -32.61
N ILE A 259 5.00 -22.00 -33.85
CA ILE A 259 4.33 -21.48 -35.06
C ILE A 259 3.73 -22.68 -35.78
N GLY A 260 2.39 -22.74 -35.84
CA GLY A 260 1.66 -23.90 -36.37
C GLY A 260 1.83 -25.14 -35.47
N MET A 261 2.11 -26.30 -36.08
CA MET A 261 2.29 -27.56 -35.35
C MET A 261 3.73 -27.81 -34.88
N THR A 262 4.72 -26.98 -35.26
CA THR A 262 6.13 -27.22 -34.93
C THR A 262 6.59 -26.23 -33.87
N VAL A 263 7.24 -26.72 -32.82
CA VAL A 263 7.94 -25.86 -31.85
C VAL A 263 9.11 -25.24 -32.59
N VAL A 264 9.12 -23.91 -32.68
CA VAL A 264 10.13 -23.18 -33.46
C VAL A 264 11.23 -22.73 -32.54
N GLU A 265 10.96 -22.28 -31.32
CA GLU A 265 12.02 -21.74 -30.47
C GLU A 265 12.41 -22.72 -29.38
N GLU A 266 13.71 -22.85 -29.12
CA GLU A 266 14.26 -23.71 -28.07
C GLU A 266 15.29 -22.93 -27.22
N PHE A 267 15.29 -23.19 -25.91
CA PHE A 267 16.34 -22.72 -25.01
C PHE A 267 17.59 -23.59 -25.16
N GLU A 268 18.67 -22.99 -25.65
CA GLU A 268 19.97 -23.61 -25.78
C GLU A 268 21.05 -22.52 -25.85
N LYS A 269 22.29 -22.89 -25.58
CA LYS A 269 23.43 -21.97 -25.73
C LYS A 269 23.76 -21.74 -27.22
N PRO A 270 23.58 -20.52 -27.75
CA PRO A 270 23.90 -20.25 -29.14
C PRO A 270 25.42 -20.20 -29.35
N THR A 271 25.91 -20.82 -30.43
CA THR A 271 27.35 -20.86 -30.75
C THR A 271 27.65 -20.15 -32.07
N ARG A 272 28.80 -19.47 -32.14
CA ARG A 272 29.23 -18.73 -33.33
C ARG A 272 29.26 -19.55 -34.62
N GLY A 273 29.43 -20.87 -34.52
CA GLY A 273 29.44 -21.75 -35.68
C GLY A 273 28.05 -22.02 -36.27
N THR A 274 27.03 -22.16 -35.41
CA THR A 274 25.70 -22.65 -35.82
C THR A 274 24.64 -21.54 -35.90
N THR A 275 24.84 -20.43 -35.21
CA THR A 275 23.83 -19.36 -35.09
C THR A 275 24.17 -18.12 -35.91
N LEU A 276 23.19 -17.62 -36.65
CA LEU A 276 23.23 -16.37 -37.39
C LEU A 276 22.79 -15.19 -36.50
N LYS A 277 23.40 -14.02 -36.71
CA LYS A 277 23.06 -12.74 -36.04
C LYS A 277 23.10 -12.81 -34.51
N LEU A 278 24.20 -13.33 -33.96
CA LEU A 278 24.47 -13.23 -32.51
C LEU A 278 24.46 -11.78 -32.05
N LYS A 279 23.86 -11.53 -30.89
CA LYS A 279 23.92 -10.23 -30.23
C LYS A 279 25.34 -9.92 -29.75
N HIS A 280 25.62 -8.64 -29.50
CA HIS A 280 26.93 -8.15 -29.07
C HIS A 280 27.32 -8.53 -27.63
N GLY A 281 26.48 -9.29 -26.93
CA GLY A 281 26.68 -9.73 -25.55
C GLY A 281 27.56 -10.96 -25.38
N THR A 282 27.95 -11.22 -24.13
CA THR A 282 28.72 -12.40 -23.73
C THR A 282 27.79 -13.58 -23.48
N TYR A 283 28.04 -14.72 -24.13
CA TYR A 283 27.30 -15.99 -23.95
C TYR A 283 28.06 -17.01 -23.09
N GLU A 284 29.28 -16.69 -22.67
CA GLU A 284 30.14 -17.60 -21.88
C GLU A 284 29.53 -17.96 -20.53
N LYS A 285 28.71 -17.06 -19.97
CA LYS A 285 28.04 -17.20 -18.67
C LYS A 285 26.80 -18.09 -18.71
N LEU A 286 26.37 -18.53 -19.90
CA LEU A 286 25.27 -19.46 -20.06
C LEU A 286 25.78 -20.90 -19.96
N ASP A 287 24.99 -21.75 -19.31
CA ASP A 287 25.16 -23.19 -19.32
C ASP A 287 24.61 -23.79 -20.63
N ASP A 288 24.76 -25.10 -20.83
CA ASP A 288 24.39 -25.77 -22.09
C ASP A 288 22.88 -25.72 -22.39
N ASP A 289 22.06 -25.55 -21.35
CA ASP A 289 20.61 -25.34 -21.44
C ASP A 289 20.22 -23.91 -21.91
N GLY A 290 21.21 -23.04 -22.13
CA GLY A 290 20.99 -21.65 -22.50
C GLY A 290 20.56 -20.77 -21.33
N LEU A 291 20.65 -21.24 -20.08
CA LEU A 291 20.30 -20.45 -18.90
C LEU A 291 21.54 -20.07 -18.11
N ILE A 292 21.42 -19.04 -17.29
CA ILE A 292 22.49 -18.59 -16.40
C ILE A 292 22.30 -19.18 -15.00
N ALA A 293 23.35 -19.73 -14.41
CA ALA A 293 23.29 -20.24 -13.04
C ALA A 293 23.07 -19.12 -12.00
N PRO A 294 22.28 -19.37 -10.93
CA PRO A 294 22.20 -18.47 -9.78
C PRO A 294 23.57 -18.21 -9.15
N GLY A 295 23.80 -16.98 -8.71
CA GLY A 295 25.08 -16.54 -8.12
C GLY A 295 26.08 -15.94 -9.11
N VAL A 296 25.87 -16.08 -10.42
CA VAL A 296 26.74 -15.48 -11.43
C VAL A 296 26.54 -13.97 -11.49
N ARG A 297 27.65 -13.23 -11.60
CA ARG A 297 27.64 -11.78 -11.78
C ARG A 297 27.43 -11.41 -13.24
N VAL A 298 26.42 -10.58 -13.50
CA VAL A 298 26.05 -10.08 -14.83
C VAL A 298 26.12 -8.56 -14.90
N SER A 299 26.48 -8.03 -16.06
CA SER A 299 26.65 -6.59 -16.28
C SER A 299 26.41 -6.22 -17.73
N GLY A 300 25.75 -5.07 -17.95
CA GLY A 300 25.66 -4.45 -19.27
C GLY A 300 24.84 -5.31 -20.24
N GLU A 301 25.45 -5.69 -21.36
CA GLU A 301 24.80 -6.44 -22.45
C GLU A 301 24.98 -7.96 -22.33
N ASP A 302 25.38 -8.47 -21.16
CA ASP A 302 25.47 -9.91 -20.91
C ASP A 302 24.13 -10.61 -21.21
N ILE A 303 24.22 -11.78 -21.84
CA ILE A 303 23.05 -12.58 -22.18
C ILE A 303 22.67 -13.43 -20.98
N ILE A 304 21.39 -13.37 -20.60
CA ILE A 304 20.85 -14.08 -19.43
C ILE A 304 19.96 -15.26 -19.82
N ILE A 305 19.37 -15.23 -21.01
CA ILE A 305 18.56 -16.32 -21.57
C ILE A 305 18.97 -16.51 -23.02
N GLY A 306 19.65 -17.61 -23.28
CA GLY A 306 20.03 -18.13 -24.59
C GLY A 306 18.84 -18.80 -25.25
N LYS A 307 18.50 -18.33 -26.46
CA LYS A 307 17.34 -18.82 -27.19
C LYS A 307 17.60 -18.78 -28.68
N THR A 308 17.25 -19.85 -29.38
CA THR A 308 17.44 -19.96 -30.82
C THR A 308 16.15 -20.32 -31.54
N ALA A 309 16.06 -19.90 -32.80
CA ALA A 309 14.98 -20.25 -33.73
C ALA A 309 15.58 -20.83 -35.02
N PRO A 310 15.12 -21.98 -35.54
CA PRO A 310 15.58 -22.53 -36.81
C PRO A 310 15.18 -21.58 -37.94
N ILE A 311 16.07 -21.47 -38.93
CA ILE A 311 15.82 -20.68 -40.13
C ILE A 311 15.38 -21.65 -41.24
N SER A 312 14.28 -21.35 -41.91
CA SER A 312 13.84 -22.11 -43.09
C SER A 312 14.93 -22.14 -44.17
N ALA A 313 15.09 -23.27 -44.85
CA ALA A 313 16.10 -23.44 -45.88
C ALA A 313 15.96 -22.39 -47.01
N ASP A 314 14.72 -22.00 -47.35
CA ASP A 314 14.38 -21.12 -48.48
C ASP A 314 14.48 -19.61 -48.17
N ALA A 315 14.85 -19.21 -46.95
CA ALA A 315 15.01 -17.80 -46.59
C ALA A 315 16.43 -17.31 -46.93
N ASP A 316 16.59 -16.67 -48.09
CA ASP A 316 17.82 -16.01 -48.51
C ASP A 316 17.99 -14.67 -47.79
N GLU A 317 18.66 -14.68 -46.63
CA GLU A 317 19.05 -13.46 -45.91
C GLU A 317 20.31 -12.81 -46.53
N MET A 318 20.16 -12.27 -47.75
CA MET A 318 21.07 -11.30 -48.40
C MET A 318 22.58 -11.59 -48.24
N GLY A 319 23.01 -12.86 -48.35
CA GLY A 319 24.44 -13.22 -48.42
C GLY A 319 25.21 -13.24 -47.09
N GLN A 320 24.58 -13.02 -45.93
CA GLN A 320 25.24 -13.17 -44.62
C GLN A 320 25.26 -14.63 -44.11
N ARG A 321 24.56 -15.53 -44.80
CA ARG A 321 24.36 -16.93 -44.37
C ARG A 321 25.46 -17.85 -44.92
N GLN A 322 26.20 -18.50 -44.03
CA GLN A 322 27.05 -19.65 -44.36
C GLN A 322 26.25 -20.96 -44.25
N LYS A 323 26.63 -22.03 -44.96
CA LYS A 323 25.94 -23.34 -44.91
C LYS A 323 25.88 -23.95 -43.50
N CYS A 324 26.78 -23.55 -42.59
CA CYS A 324 26.80 -24.01 -41.20
C CYS A 324 25.76 -23.30 -40.31
N HIS A 325 25.19 -22.17 -40.74
CA HIS A 325 24.22 -21.42 -39.95
C HIS A 325 22.79 -21.95 -40.17
N THR A 326 22.33 -22.75 -39.22
CA THR A 326 21.01 -23.39 -39.22
C THR A 326 20.00 -22.66 -38.33
N LYS A 327 20.47 -21.91 -37.33
CA LYS A 327 19.64 -21.27 -36.32
C LYS A 327 19.88 -19.75 -36.28
N ARG A 328 18.90 -18.99 -35.81
CA ARG A 328 18.94 -17.56 -35.54
C ARG A 328 18.92 -17.33 -34.04
N ASP A 329 19.68 -16.35 -33.58
CA ASP A 329 19.66 -15.93 -32.19
C ASP A 329 18.44 -15.04 -31.86
N VAL A 330 17.66 -15.45 -30.85
CA VAL A 330 16.51 -14.71 -30.29
C VAL A 330 16.69 -14.52 -28.77
N SER A 331 17.92 -14.62 -28.28
CA SER A 331 18.27 -14.55 -26.86
C SER A 331 17.88 -13.23 -26.20
N THR A 332 17.61 -13.23 -24.90
CA THR A 332 17.26 -12.02 -24.14
C THR A 332 18.50 -11.47 -23.41
N PRO A 333 19.01 -10.27 -23.77
CA PRO A 333 20.09 -9.62 -23.06
C PRO A 333 19.62 -8.93 -21.78
N LEU A 334 20.55 -8.70 -20.87
CA LEU A 334 20.37 -7.73 -19.80
C LEU A 334 20.25 -6.30 -20.36
N ARG A 335 19.61 -5.40 -19.62
CA ARG A 335 19.61 -3.97 -19.97
C ARG A 335 21.01 -3.39 -19.73
N SER A 336 21.52 -2.63 -20.70
CA SER A 336 22.88 -2.07 -20.67
C SER A 336 23.16 -1.18 -19.43
N THR A 337 22.14 -0.55 -18.86
CA THR A 337 22.24 0.30 -17.67
C THR A 337 22.21 -0.48 -16.35
N GLU A 338 22.06 -1.80 -16.41
CA GLU A 338 21.85 -2.64 -15.24
C GLU A 338 23.00 -3.64 -15.04
N ASN A 339 23.22 -3.96 -13.78
CA ASN A 339 24.20 -4.92 -13.33
C ASN A 339 23.71 -5.56 -12.04
N GLY A 340 24.18 -6.76 -11.75
CA GLY A 340 23.76 -7.47 -10.56
C GLY A 340 24.27 -8.90 -10.50
N ILE A 341 23.67 -9.65 -9.60
CA ILE A 341 23.92 -11.07 -9.41
C ILE A 341 22.60 -11.78 -9.69
N VAL A 342 22.66 -12.90 -10.40
CA VAL A 342 21.49 -13.76 -10.60
C VAL A 342 21.09 -14.33 -9.25
N ASP A 343 19.85 -14.10 -8.86
CA ASP A 343 19.33 -14.48 -7.56
C ASP A 343 18.68 -15.86 -7.62
N GLN A 344 17.74 -16.04 -8.56
CA GLN A 344 17.03 -17.30 -8.74
C GLN A 344 16.58 -17.42 -10.19
N VAL A 345 16.63 -18.65 -10.71
CA VAL A 345 16.11 -19.00 -12.04
C VAL A 345 15.01 -20.04 -11.86
N MET A 346 13.86 -19.79 -12.48
CA MET A 346 12.70 -20.65 -12.48
C MET A 346 12.44 -21.12 -13.90
N LEU A 347 12.44 -22.44 -14.10
CA LEU A 347 12.02 -23.10 -15.32
C LEU A 347 10.70 -23.83 -15.03
N THR A 348 9.68 -23.56 -15.83
CA THR A 348 8.36 -24.20 -15.74
C THR A 348 7.80 -24.41 -17.14
N THR A 349 6.64 -25.05 -17.25
CA THR A 349 5.90 -25.17 -18.50
C THR A 349 4.67 -24.27 -18.49
N ASN A 350 4.37 -23.67 -19.64
CA ASN A 350 3.12 -22.93 -19.86
C ASN A 350 1.93 -23.89 -20.02
N ALA A 351 0.71 -23.34 -20.07
CA ALA A 351 -0.51 -24.10 -20.35
C ALA A 351 -0.44 -24.88 -21.67
N ASP A 352 0.31 -24.37 -22.65
CA ASP A 352 0.52 -25.00 -23.96
C ASP A 352 1.62 -26.09 -23.96
N GLY A 353 2.20 -26.42 -22.79
CA GLY A 353 3.27 -27.40 -22.65
C GLY A 353 4.66 -26.93 -23.11
N LEU A 354 4.80 -25.65 -23.46
CA LEU A 354 6.07 -25.03 -23.88
C LEU A 354 6.90 -24.61 -22.68
N LYS A 355 8.25 -24.64 -22.79
CA LYS A 355 9.11 -24.20 -21.69
C LYS A 355 8.97 -22.69 -21.49
N PHE A 356 8.95 -22.29 -20.21
CA PHE A 356 8.83 -20.94 -19.74
C PHE A 356 9.87 -20.68 -18.66
N VAL A 357 10.63 -19.61 -18.84
CA VAL A 357 11.77 -19.27 -17.98
C VAL A 357 11.55 -17.90 -17.36
N LYS A 358 11.83 -17.80 -16.06
CA LYS A 358 11.98 -16.54 -15.33
C LYS A 358 13.34 -16.48 -14.64
N VAL A 359 14.13 -15.46 -14.96
CA VAL A 359 15.41 -15.17 -14.33
C VAL A 359 15.26 -13.92 -13.47
N ARG A 360 15.42 -14.06 -12.15
CA ARG A 360 15.47 -12.93 -11.22
C ARG A 360 16.90 -12.56 -10.92
N MET A 361 17.22 -11.29 -11.07
CA MET A 361 18.49 -10.69 -10.67
C MET A 361 18.28 -9.75 -9.49
N ARG A 362 19.33 -9.61 -8.68
CA ARG A 362 19.38 -8.65 -7.58
C ARG A 362 20.58 -7.73 -7.70
N THR A 363 20.40 -6.50 -7.29
CA THR A 363 21.48 -5.52 -7.16
C THR A 363 21.27 -4.69 -5.91
N THR A 364 22.36 -4.26 -5.29
CA THR A 364 22.30 -3.39 -4.12
C THR A 364 22.43 -1.96 -4.56
N LYS A 365 21.47 -1.12 -4.17
CA LYS A 365 21.51 0.32 -4.38
C LYS A 365 21.88 0.99 -3.06
N VAL A 366 23.01 1.68 -3.09
CA VAL A 366 23.47 2.53 -2.00
C VAL A 366 23.04 3.96 -2.33
N PRO A 367 22.56 4.76 -1.35
CA PRO A 367 22.22 6.16 -1.58
C PRO A 367 23.35 6.93 -2.27
N GLN A 368 23.00 7.68 -3.31
CA GLN A 368 23.88 8.54 -4.07
C GLN A 368 23.32 9.96 -4.17
N ILE A 369 24.19 10.91 -4.54
CA ILE A 369 23.78 12.30 -4.79
C ILE A 369 22.77 12.30 -5.95
N GLY A 370 21.60 12.91 -5.72
CA GLY A 370 20.49 12.94 -6.67
C GLY A 370 19.37 11.94 -6.37
N ASP A 371 19.58 11.01 -5.43
CA ASP A 371 18.51 10.18 -4.90
C ASP A 371 17.54 11.02 -4.07
N LYS A 372 16.25 10.68 -4.14
CA LYS A 372 15.16 11.47 -3.55
C LYS A 372 14.75 10.90 -2.21
N PHE A 373 14.63 11.77 -1.22
CA PHE A 373 14.13 11.43 0.11
C PHE A 373 12.95 12.31 0.46
N ALA A 374 12.04 11.81 1.30
CA ALA A 374 10.93 12.59 1.80
C ALA A 374 10.63 12.28 3.25
N SER A 375 10.20 13.29 4.00
CA SER A 375 9.61 13.10 5.32
C SER A 375 8.18 12.56 5.20
N ARG A 376 7.47 12.43 6.34
CA ARG A 376 6.03 12.11 6.36
C ARG A 376 5.13 13.34 6.34
N HIS A 377 5.67 14.51 6.01
CA HIS A 377 4.91 15.78 5.97
C HIS A 377 4.99 16.46 4.61
N GLY A 378 5.29 15.71 3.54
CA GLY A 378 5.33 16.24 2.18
C GLY A 378 6.51 17.18 1.91
N GLN A 379 7.62 17.00 2.64
CA GLN A 379 8.90 17.63 2.34
C GLN A 379 9.74 16.66 1.53
N LYS A 380 10.06 17.02 0.29
CA LYS A 380 10.87 16.21 -0.63
C LYS A 380 12.21 16.91 -0.84
N GLY A 381 13.29 16.16 -0.84
CA GLY A 381 14.65 16.65 -1.09
C GLY A 381 15.54 15.62 -1.75
#